data_AF-A0A4R4TJH5-F1
#
_entry.id   AF-A0A4R4TJH5-F1
#
_cell.length_a   1.000
_cell.length_b   1.000
_cell.length_c   1.000
_cell.angle_alpha   90.00
_cell.angle_beta   90.00
_cell.angle_gamma   90.00
#
_symmetry.space_group_name_H-M   'P 1'
#
loop_
_entity.id
_entity.type
_entity.pdbx_description
1 polymer ?
#
loop_
_entity_poly.entity_id
_entity_poly.type
_entity_poly.pdbx_seq_one_letter_code
_entity_poly.pdbx_strand_id
1 'polypeptide(L)'
;MSAYRDGDKVVVMVPSRLSKAEEEQWIATILERLEERERRRRPSDADLQARARELSRRYLDGRADPVSVRWVANQRTRWGSCTPDDGTIRLSTRLRGMPAWVVDYVLVHELAHLLIPGHGADFWELVGNYPKADRARGYLEGVAAAAHLPLEADTPDGEIAGGADPGDIHHGDGLHPGGEFPHEVAG
;
A
#
# COMPACT_ATOMS: atom_id res chain seq x y z
N MET A 1 3.85 -29.32 25.14
CA MET A 1 4.50 -27.98 25.09
C MET A 1 3.61 -27.09 24.24
N SER A 2 3.05 -26.03 24.81
CA SER A 2 2.08 -25.19 24.10
C SER A 2 2.07 -23.79 24.69
N ALA A 3 2.02 -22.79 23.82
CA ALA A 3 1.67 -21.43 24.15
C ALA A 3 0.35 -21.10 23.47
N TYR A 4 -0.57 -20.47 24.19
CA TYR A 4 -1.82 -19.98 23.62
C TYR A 4 -2.11 -18.57 24.11
N ARG A 5 -2.93 -17.85 23.36
CA ARG A 5 -3.36 -16.50 23.72
C ARG A 5 -4.70 -16.60 24.45
N ASP A 6 -4.79 -15.98 25.62
CA ASP A 6 -6.00 -15.86 26.41
C ASP A 6 -6.25 -14.36 26.65
N GLY A 7 -7.13 -13.78 25.84
CA GLY A 7 -7.33 -12.33 25.79
C GLY A 7 -6.05 -11.56 25.43
N ASP A 8 -5.62 -10.68 26.33
CA ASP A 8 -4.40 -9.88 26.23
C ASP A 8 -3.13 -10.63 26.69
N LYS A 9 -3.29 -11.81 27.31
CA LYS A 9 -2.18 -12.58 27.87
C LYS A 9 -1.74 -13.70 26.94
N VAL A 10 -0.44 -13.97 26.95
CA VAL A 10 0.14 -15.18 26.38
C VAL A 10 0.39 -16.15 27.53
N VAL A 11 -0.32 -17.28 27.53
CA VAL A 11 -0.13 -18.36 28.49
C VAL A 11 0.86 -19.35 27.91
N VAL A 12 1.96 -19.58 28.61
CA VAL A 12 3.03 -20.48 28.17
C VAL A 12 3.19 -21.62 29.19
N MET A 13 3.05 -22.87 28.74
CA MET A 13 3.24 -24.03 29.62
C MET A 13 4.69 -24.51 29.59
N VAL A 14 5.41 -24.31 30.71
CA VAL A 14 6.79 -24.78 30.94
C VAL A 14 6.85 -26.14 31.64
N PRO A 15 7.83 -27.01 31.32
CA PRO A 15 8.13 -28.19 32.13
C PRO A 15 8.55 -27.81 33.55
N SER A 16 8.01 -28.50 34.56
CA SER A 16 8.27 -28.23 35.99
C SER A 16 9.72 -28.47 36.46
N ARG A 17 10.58 -29.00 35.59
CA ARG A 17 11.99 -29.33 35.91
C ARG A 17 12.99 -28.24 35.51
N LEU A 18 12.54 -27.18 34.84
CA LEU A 18 13.43 -26.09 34.44
C LEU A 18 13.85 -25.27 35.67
N SER A 19 15.12 -24.88 35.71
CA SER A 19 15.57 -23.82 36.60
C SER A 19 14.99 -22.47 36.16
N LYS A 20 15.00 -21.46 37.05
CA LYS A 20 14.51 -20.12 36.72
C LYS A 20 15.21 -19.49 35.50
N ALA A 21 16.52 -19.70 35.36
CA ALA A 21 17.26 -19.15 34.22
C ALA A 21 16.88 -19.83 32.90
N GLU A 22 16.66 -21.15 32.92
CA GLU A 22 16.19 -21.90 31.74
C GLU A 22 14.74 -21.54 31.39
N GLU A 23 13.89 -21.30 32.39
CA GLU A 23 12.54 -20.79 32.23
C GLU A 23 12.54 -19.42 31.52
N GLU A 24 13.36 -18.46 31.99
CA GLU A 24 13.47 -17.12 31.39
C GLU A 24 13.94 -17.17 29.92
N GLN A 25 15.00 -17.94 29.63
CA GLN A 25 15.50 -18.12 28.27
C GLN A 25 14.44 -18.74 27.34
N TRP A 26 13.69 -19.71 27.87
CA TRP A 26 12.65 -20.39 27.11
C TRP A 26 11.45 -19.48 26.84
N ILE A 27 11.01 -18.71 27.84
CA ILE A 27 9.96 -17.69 27.69
C ILE A 27 10.36 -16.68 26.61
N ALA A 28 11.60 -16.16 26.66
CA ALA A 28 12.12 -15.22 25.66
C ALA A 28 12.02 -15.79 24.23
N THR A 29 12.41 -17.05 24.04
CA THR A 29 12.33 -17.74 22.74
C THR A 29 10.89 -17.86 22.23
N ILE A 30 9.93 -18.19 23.11
CA ILE A 30 8.53 -18.32 22.73
C ILE A 30 7.92 -16.96 22.40
N LEU A 31 8.20 -15.94 23.18
CA LEU A 31 7.72 -14.58 22.94
C LEU A 31 8.24 -14.06 21.59
N GLU A 32 9.54 -14.20 21.31
CA GLU A 32 10.14 -13.81 20.02
C GLU A 32 9.43 -14.50 18.83
N ARG A 33 9.17 -15.80 18.93
CA ARG A 33 8.44 -16.54 17.89
C ARG A 33 7.01 -16.06 17.69
N LEU A 34 6.32 -15.70 18.78
CA LEU A 34 4.95 -15.19 18.72
C LEU A 34 4.91 -13.79 18.11
N GLU A 35 5.83 -12.92 18.51
CA GLU A 35 6.00 -11.59 17.93
C GLU A 35 6.35 -11.67 16.45
N GLU A 36 7.25 -12.57 16.05
CA GLU A 36 7.59 -12.77 14.65
C GLU A 36 6.38 -13.24 13.84
N ARG A 37 5.59 -14.17 14.39
CA ARG A 37 4.33 -14.62 13.76
C ARG A 37 3.31 -13.49 13.65
N GLU A 38 3.22 -12.63 14.65
CA GLU A 38 2.30 -11.49 14.67
C GLU A 38 2.74 -10.39 13.68
N ARG A 39 4.03 -10.04 13.64
CA ARG A 39 4.64 -9.14 12.66
C ARG A 39 4.41 -9.64 11.23
N ARG A 40 4.59 -10.94 10.98
CA ARG A 40 4.26 -11.55 9.68
C ARG A 40 2.77 -11.44 9.33
N ARG A 41 1.87 -11.46 10.32
CA ARG A 41 0.42 -11.29 10.11
C ARG A 41 -0.01 -9.84 9.92
N ARG A 42 0.69 -8.90 10.56
CA ARG A 42 0.39 -7.46 10.54
C ARG A 42 1.69 -6.66 10.45
N PRO A 43 2.25 -6.51 9.24
CA PRO A 43 3.40 -5.64 9.01
C PRO A 43 3.10 -4.22 9.48
N SER A 44 4.10 -3.54 10.04
CA SER A 44 4.04 -2.12 10.38
C SER A 44 4.22 -1.25 9.14
N ASP A 45 4.04 0.08 9.27
CA ASP A 45 4.37 1.03 8.20
C ASP A 45 5.88 1.05 7.93
N ALA A 46 6.72 0.87 8.96
CA ALA A 46 8.17 0.79 8.80
C ALA A 46 8.58 -0.47 8.00
N ASP A 47 7.96 -1.63 8.28
CA ASP A 47 8.18 -2.85 7.51
C ASP A 47 7.77 -2.64 6.05
N LEU A 48 6.65 -1.93 5.82
CA LEU A 48 6.13 -1.66 4.49
C LEU A 48 7.04 -0.72 3.70
N GLN A 49 7.54 0.36 4.31
CA GLN A 49 8.52 1.27 3.74
C GLN A 49 9.82 0.54 3.37
N ALA A 50 10.33 -0.28 4.28
CA ALA A 50 11.55 -1.05 4.05
C ALA A 50 11.37 -2.01 2.87
N ARG A 51 10.23 -2.69 2.81
CA ARG A 51 9.89 -3.60 1.72
C ARG A 51 9.76 -2.87 0.38
N ALA A 52 9.10 -1.71 0.35
CA ALA A 52 8.96 -0.92 -0.87
C ALA A 52 10.32 -0.53 -1.46
N ARG A 53 11.25 -0.05 -0.63
CA ARG A 53 12.62 0.27 -1.07
C ARG A 53 13.39 -0.95 -1.56
N GLU A 54 13.21 -2.11 -0.94
CA GLU A 54 13.80 -3.36 -1.41
C GLU A 54 13.26 -3.76 -2.79
N LEU A 55 11.94 -3.70 -2.98
CA LEU A 55 11.30 -4.02 -4.26
C LEU A 55 11.73 -3.05 -5.36
N SER A 56 11.81 -1.76 -5.05
CA SER A 56 12.32 -0.75 -5.98
C SER A 56 13.74 -1.08 -6.44
N ARG A 57 14.67 -1.37 -5.50
CA ARG A 57 16.04 -1.78 -5.86
C ARG A 57 16.09 -3.02 -6.74
N ARG A 58 15.19 -3.98 -6.52
CA ARG A 58 15.25 -5.29 -7.16
C ARG A 58 14.57 -5.32 -8.53
N TYR A 59 13.49 -4.58 -8.70
CA TYR A 59 12.62 -4.69 -9.87
C TYR A 59 12.48 -3.37 -10.65
N LEU A 60 12.90 -2.24 -10.07
CA LEU A 60 12.77 -0.89 -10.64
C LEU A 60 14.11 -0.13 -10.65
N ASP A 61 15.23 -0.86 -10.55
CA ASP A 61 16.61 -0.33 -10.52
C ASP A 61 16.89 0.71 -9.42
N GLY A 62 16.07 0.72 -8.36
CA GLY A 62 16.15 1.70 -7.28
C GLY A 62 15.69 3.11 -7.67
N ARG A 63 15.08 3.29 -8.85
CA ARG A 63 14.65 4.61 -9.35
C ARG A 63 13.44 5.17 -8.61
N ALA A 64 12.57 4.30 -8.09
CA ALA A 64 11.40 4.70 -7.31
C ALA A 64 11.76 4.75 -5.81
N ASP A 65 11.94 5.94 -5.24
CA ASP A 65 12.17 6.11 -3.79
C ASP A 65 10.98 6.83 -3.15
N PRO A 66 10.04 6.10 -2.50
CA PRO A 66 8.89 6.73 -1.88
C PRO A 66 9.29 7.49 -0.62
N VAL A 67 8.72 8.68 -0.44
CA VAL A 67 8.85 9.49 0.77
C VAL A 67 8.20 8.79 1.95
N SER A 68 7.00 8.22 1.76
CA SER A 68 6.33 7.42 2.78
C SER A 68 5.47 6.30 2.18
N VAL A 69 5.37 5.19 2.89
CA VAL A 69 4.51 4.05 2.55
C VAL A 69 3.78 3.61 3.81
N ARG A 70 2.44 3.63 3.80
CA ARG A 70 1.64 3.36 5.01
C ARG A 70 0.38 2.54 4.76
N TRP A 71 -0.05 1.85 5.81
CA TRP A 71 -1.35 1.19 5.83
C TRP A 71 -2.48 2.18 6.11
N VAL A 72 -3.59 2.07 5.37
CA VAL A 72 -4.79 2.90 5.58
C VAL A 72 -6.07 2.08 5.52
N ALA A 73 -7.04 2.41 6.39
CA ALA A 73 -8.32 1.72 6.45
C ALA A 73 -9.40 2.33 5.53
N ASN A 74 -9.20 3.58 5.10
CA ASN A 74 -10.17 4.35 4.32
C ASN A 74 -10.00 4.22 2.80
N GLN A 75 -9.11 3.36 2.30
CA GLN A 75 -9.02 3.02 0.87
C GLN A 75 -10.19 2.11 0.50
N ARG A 76 -11.27 2.63 -0.09
CA ARG A 76 -12.52 1.85 -0.30
C ARG A 76 -12.60 1.19 -1.68
N THR A 77 -12.07 1.83 -2.71
CA THR A 77 -12.21 1.42 -4.12
C THR A 77 -10.91 0.96 -4.75
N ARG A 78 -9.80 0.93 -3.99
CA ARG A 78 -8.47 0.55 -4.51
C ARG A 78 -7.69 -0.27 -3.49
N TRP A 79 -6.77 -1.11 -3.97
CA TRP A 79 -5.84 -1.86 -3.12
C TRP A 79 -4.70 -0.99 -2.61
N GLY A 80 -4.26 -0.02 -3.42
CA GLY A 80 -3.29 1.00 -3.06
C GLY A 80 -3.61 2.35 -3.72
N SER A 81 -2.73 3.33 -3.49
CA SER A 81 -2.63 4.56 -4.27
C SER A 81 -1.27 5.20 -4.05
N CYS A 82 -0.79 5.90 -5.07
CA CYS A 82 0.39 6.76 -5.03
C CYS A 82 -0.01 8.20 -5.32
N THR A 83 0.59 9.15 -4.60
CA THR A 83 0.61 10.57 -4.97
C THR A 83 2.03 10.89 -5.44
N PRO A 84 2.29 10.92 -6.77
CA PRO A 84 3.64 11.09 -7.29
C PRO A 84 4.32 12.39 -6.84
N ASP A 85 3.58 13.49 -6.80
CA ASP A 85 4.09 14.82 -6.48
C ASP A 85 4.73 14.93 -5.09
N ASP A 86 4.22 14.19 -4.10
CA ASP A 86 4.77 14.17 -2.74
C ASP A 86 5.44 12.83 -2.36
N GLY A 87 5.50 11.89 -3.31
CA GLY A 87 6.12 10.58 -3.15
C GLY A 87 5.45 9.69 -2.11
N THR A 88 4.16 9.91 -1.80
CA THR A 88 3.44 9.14 -0.78
C THR A 88 2.69 7.95 -1.37
N ILE A 89 2.79 6.80 -0.71
CA ILE A 89 2.10 5.56 -1.08
C ILE A 89 1.23 5.09 0.09
N ARG A 90 0.01 4.64 -0.23
CA ARG A 90 -0.97 4.16 0.75
C ARG A 90 -1.49 2.81 0.33
N LEU A 91 -1.43 1.81 1.21
CA LEU A 91 -1.97 0.48 0.96
C LEU A 91 -3.19 0.21 1.85
N SER A 92 -4.22 -0.43 1.29
CA SER A 92 -5.42 -0.82 2.01
C SER A 92 -5.09 -1.84 3.10
N THR A 93 -5.60 -1.65 4.33
CA THR A 93 -5.48 -2.65 5.40
C THR A 93 -6.15 -3.98 5.06
N ARG A 94 -7.01 -4.05 4.03
CA ARG A 94 -7.59 -5.30 3.51
C ARG A 94 -6.55 -6.26 2.96
N LEU A 95 -5.38 -5.76 2.55
CA LEU A 95 -4.27 -6.60 2.10
C LEU A 95 -3.59 -7.34 3.28
N ARG A 96 -3.83 -6.94 4.54
CA ARG A 96 -3.24 -7.61 5.70
C ARG A 96 -3.78 -9.04 5.80
N GLY A 97 -2.85 -10.00 5.86
CA GLY A 97 -3.17 -11.43 5.87
C GLY A 97 -3.26 -12.06 4.47
N MET A 98 -3.20 -11.27 3.40
CA MET A 98 -2.97 -11.81 2.06
C MET A 98 -1.52 -12.34 1.92
N PRO A 99 -1.26 -13.24 0.95
CA PRO A 99 0.10 -13.70 0.71
C PRO A 99 1.07 -12.55 0.42
N ALA A 100 2.28 -12.62 0.95
CA ALA A 100 3.29 -11.55 0.82
C ALA A 100 3.53 -11.12 -0.64
N TRP A 101 3.49 -12.07 -1.58
CA TRP A 101 3.69 -11.79 -3.01
C TRP A 101 2.56 -10.96 -3.65
N VAL A 102 1.38 -10.90 -3.02
CA VAL A 102 0.28 -10.02 -3.43
C VAL A 102 0.53 -8.61 -2.91
N VAL A 103 0.97 -8.46 -1.66
CA VAL A 103 1.35 -7.16 -1.08
C VAL A 103 2.51 -6.54 -1.85
N ASP A 104 3.51 -7.36 -2.18
CA ASP A 104 4.66 -6.94 -3.00
C ASP A 104 4.24 -6.45 -4.38
N TYR A 105 3.25 -7.10 -5.01
CA TYR A 105 2.72 -6.65 -6.30
C TYR A 105 2.08 -5.26 -6.18
N VAL A 106 1.23 -5.04 -5.18
CA VAL A 106 0.60 -3.72 -4.97
C VAL A 106 1.69 -2.67 -4.70
N LEU A 107 2.72 -2.99 -3.91
CA LEU A 107 3.85 -2.07 -3.72
C LEU A 107 4.57 -1.75 -5.04
N VAL A 108 4.90 -2.74 -5.86
CA VAL A 108 5.55 -2.53 -7.16
C VAL A 108 4.68 -1.67 -8.07
N HIS A 109 3.36 -1.90 -8.07
CA HIS A 109 2.40 -1.11 -8.82
C HIS A 109 2.43 0.37 -8.41
N GLU A 110 2.30 0.65 -7.11
CA GLU A 110 2.33 2.03 -6.61
C GLU A 110 3.71 2.69 -6.80
N LEU A 111 4.81 1.93 -6.70
CA LEU A 111 6.15 2.44 -6.98
C LEU A 111 6.33 2.77 -8.47
N ALA A 112 5.71 2.02 -9.38
CA ALA A 112 5.75 2.31 -10.81
C ALA A 112 5.06 3.66 -11.11
N HIS A 113 3.99 4.00 -10.40
CA HIS A 113 3.32 5.32 -10.51
C HIS A 113 4.22 6.50 -10.13
N LEU A 114 5.29 6.29 -9.35
CA LEU A 114 6.29 7.35 -9.09
C LEU A 114 7.13 7.68 -10.33
N LEU A 115 7.18 6.78 -11.31
CA LEU A 115 8.05 6.88 -12.49
C LEU A 115 7.25 7.10 -13.77
N ILE A 116 6.07 6.50 -13.89
CA ILE A 116 5.23 6.50 -15.08
C ILE A 116 3.79 6.76 -14.64
N PRO A 117 3.16 7.86 -15.07
CA PRO A 117 1.74 8.10 -14.80
C PRO A 117 0.86 7.19 -15.66
N GLY A 118 -0.29 6.79 -15.10
CA GLY A 118 -1.25 5.93 -15.79
C GLY A 118 -0.79 4.49 -15.97
N HIS A 119 -1.53 3.71 -16.75
CA HIS A 119 -1.35 2.27 -16.94
C HIS A 119 -1.03 1.91 -18.39
N GLY A 120 -0.22 2.73 -19.07
CA GLY A 120 0.23 2.50 -20.45
C GLY A 120 1.20 1.31 -20.61
N ALA A 121 1.68 1.10 -21.84
CA ALA A 121 2.61 -0.01 -22.13
C ALA A 121 3.89 0.06 -21.29
N ASP A 122 4.50 1.23 -21.18
CA ASP A 122 5.73 1.44 -20.39
C ASP A 122 5.50 1.14 -18.90
N PHE A 123 4.32 1.49 -18.36
CA PHE A 123 3.94 1.16 -17.00
C PHE A 123 3.88 -0.36 -16.80
N TRP A 124 3.22 -1.08 -17.70
CA TRP A 124 3.08 -2.54 -17.60
C TRP A 124 4.38 -3.29 -17.85
N GLU A 125 5.27 -2.78 -18.71
CA GLU A 125 6.62 -3.31 -18.85
C GLU A 125 7.37 -3.21 -17.51
N LEU A 126 7.29 -2.05 -16.85
CA LEU A 126 7.94 -1.81 -15.57
C LEU A 126 7.37 -2.69 -14.44
N VAL A 127 6.04 -2.80 -14.32
CA VAL A 127 5.39 -3.70 -13.36
C VAL A 127 5.71 -5.17 -13.66
N GLY A 128 5.85 -5.52 -14.95
CA GLY A 128 6.20 -6.86 -15.43
C GLY A 128 7.55 -7.39 -14.95
N ASN A 129 8.46 -6.50 -14.52
CA ASN A 129 9.72 -6.90 -13.89
C ASN A 129 9.53 -7.68 -12.58
N TYR A 130 8.37 -7.57 -11.94
CA TYR A 130 8.02 -8.40 -10.79
C TYR A 130 7.50 -9.78 -11.22
N PRO A 131 8.20 -10.90 -10.92
CA PRO A 131 7.91 -12.22 -11.52
C PRO A 131 6.54 -12.83 -11.19
N LYS A 132 5.79 -12.24 -10.25
CA LYS A 132 4.47 -12.73 -9.84
C LYS A 132 3.34 -11.74 -10.16
N ALA A 133 3.59 -10.75 -11.01
CA ALA A 133 2.62 -9.71 -11.35
C ALA A 133 1.28 -10.30 -11.84
N ASP A 134 1.31 -11.15 -12.87
CA ASP A 134 0.10 -11.77 -13.43
C ASP A 134 -0.69 -12.58 -12.41
N ARG A 135 0.03 -13.37 -11.60
CA ARG A 135 -0.58 -14.17 -10.54
C ARG A 135 -1.23 -13.29 -9.47
N ALA A 136 -0.61 -12.16 -9.12
CA ALA A 136 -1.13 -11.22 -8.13
C ALA A 136 -2.38 -10.49 -8.63
N ARG A 137 -2.38 -10.07 -9.91
CA ARG A 137 -3.57 -9.51 -10.56
C ARG A 137 -4.75 -10.47 -10.46
N GLY A 138 -4.59 -11.71 -10.93
CA GLY A 138 -5.68 -12.71 -10.88
C GLY A 138 -6.13 -13.04 -9.46
N TYR A 139 -5.22 -13.05 -8.47
CA TYR A 139 -5.60 -13.23 -7.07
C TYR A 139 -6.46 -12.07 -6.54
N LEU A 140 -6.05 -10.83 -6.82
CA LEU A 140 -6.76 -9.63 -6.38
C LEU A 140 -8.13 -9.51 -7.04
N GLU A 141 -8.24 -9.82 -8.34
CA GLU A 141 -9.50 -9.92 -9.07
C GLU A 141 -10.43 -10.96 -8.44
N GLY A 142 -9.92 -12.16 -8.14
CA GLY A 142 -10.69 -13.22 -7.50
C GLY A 142 -11.19 -12.84 -6.11
N VAL A 143 -10.35 -12.17 -5.30
CA VAL A 143 -10.76 -11.65 -3.98
C VAL A 143 -11.81 -10.55 -4.12
N ALA A 144 -11.62 -9.62 -5.05
CA ALA A 144 -12.56 -8.52 -5.30
C ALA A 144 -13.94 -9.05 -5.68
N ALA A 145 -13.98 -10.01 -6.61
CA ALA A 145 -15.21 -10.66 -7.06
C ALA A 145 -15.91 -11.43 -5.92
N ALA A 146 -15.17 -12.23 -5.16
CA ALA A 146 -15.72 -13.04 -4.07
C ALA A 146 -16.26 -12.20 -2.90
N ALA A 147 -15.63 -11.05 -2.62
CA ALA A 147 -16.01 -10.16 -1.54
C ALA A 147 -16.94 -9.01 -1.99
N HIS A 148 -17.37 -8.99 -3.26
CA HIS A 148 -18.14 -7.91 -3.88
C HIS A 148 -17.57 -6.51 -3.58
N LEU A 149 -16.24 -6.39 -3.60
CA LEU A 149 -15.58 -5.11 -3.32
C LEU A 149 -15.75 -4.18 -4.53
N PRO A 150 -16.13 -2.92 -4.34
CA PRO A 150 -16.29 -1.95 -5.44
C PRO A 150 -14.91 -1.42 -5.85
N LEU A 151 -14.05 -2.30 -6.37
CA LEU A 151 -12.69 -1.93 -6.75
C LEU A 151 -12.63 -1.47 -8.21
N GLU A 152 -11.90 -0.39 -8.45
CA GLU A 152 -11.53 0.05 -9.79
C GLU A 152 -10.52 -0.94 -10.37
N ALA A 153 -10.70 -1.29 -11.65
CA ALA A 153 -9.78 -2.19 -12.33
C ALA A 153 -8.52 -1.43 -12.77
N ASP A 154 -7.36 -2.06 -12.60
CA ASP A 154 -6.11 -1.59 -13.21
C ASP A 154 -6.10 -2.02 -14.69
N THR A 155 -6.90 -1.37 -15.52
CA THR A 155 -6.92 -1.59 -16.97
C THR A 155 -5.96 -0.63 -17.67
N PRO A 156 -5.31 -1.04 -18.78
CA PRO A 156 -4.51 -0.10 -19.56
C PRO A 156 -5.35 1.09 -20.04
N ASP A 157 -4.80 2.30 -19.96
CA ASP A 157 -5.48 3.56 -20.37
C ASP A 157 -5.80 3.65 -21.88
N GLY A 158 -5.47 2.61 -22.66
CA GLY A 158 -5.72 2.50 -24.10
C GLY A 158 -6.99 1.75 -24.50
N GLU A 159 -7.74 1.17 -23.56
CA GLU A 159 -9.01 0.48 -23.83
C GLU A 159 -10.19 1.12 -23.09
N ILE A 160 -10.35 2.45 -23.22
CA ILE A 160 -11.61 3.12 -22.89
C ILE A 160 -12.14 3.87 -24.12
N ALA A 161 -13.13 3.25 -24.77
CA ALA A 161 -14.05 3.97 -25.63
C ALA A 161 -14.85 4.95 -24.75
N GLY A 162 -14.48 6.23 -24.80
CA GLY A 162 -15.32 7.39 -24.46
C GLY A 162 -16.07 7.33 -23.13
N GLY A 163 -15.41 7.72 -22.05
CA GLY A 163 -16.05 8.09 -20.79
C GLY A 163 -15.29 9.22 -20.13
N ALA A 164 -15.89 10.42 -20.08
CA ALA A 164 -15.31 11.60 -19.48
C ALA A 164 -15.04 11.40 -17.97
N ASP A 165 -13.86 11.80 -17.53
CA ASP A 165 -13.45 11.84 -16.12
C ASP A 165 -14.12 13.04 -15.40
N PRO A 166 -14.95 12.83 -14.37
CA PRO A 166 -15.48 13.91 -13.55
C PRO A 166 -14.61 14.03 -12.28
N GLY A 167 -13.44 14.66 -12.43
CA GLY A 167 -12.45 14.70 -11.35
C GLY A 167 -11.64 15.99 -11.20
N ASP A 168 -11.74 16.97 -12.10
CA ASP A 168 -10.99 18.22 -12.00
C ASP A 168 -11.81 19.32 -11.29
N ILE A 169 -11.69 19.38 -9.97
CA ILE A 169 -11.99 20.60 -9.20
C ILE A 169 -10.74 21.47 -9.13
N HIS A 170 -10.55 22.32 -10.14
CA HIS A 170 -9.62 23.44 -10.07
C HIS A 170 -10.04 24.42 -8.97
N HIS A 171 -9.32 24.43 -7.84
CA HIS A 171 -9.25 25.59 -6.96
C HIS A 171 -8.11 26.50 -7.44
N GLY A 172 -8.47 27.51 -8.23
CA GLY A 172 -7.61 28.62 -8.57
C GLY A 172 -8.12 29.89 -7.93
N ASP A 173 -7.64 30.22 -6.73
CA ASP A 173 -7.74 31.57 -6.17
C ASP A 173 -6.75 32.48 -6.93
N GLY A 174 -7.24 33.07 -8.02
CA GLY A 174 -6.56 34.12 -8.78
C GLY A 174 -6.96 35.50 -8.26
N LEU A 175 -6.09 36.10 -7.46
CA LEU A 175 -6.14 37.51 -7.07
C LEU A 175 -5.99 38.40 -8.32
N HIS A 176 -7.08 39.04 -8.77
CA HIS A 176 -7.05 40.05 -9.82
C HIS A 176 -6.47 41.39 -9.31
N PRO A 177 -5.53 42.03 -10.03
CA PRO A 177 -5.17 43.44 -9.81
C PRO A 177 -5.92 44.35 -10.79
N GLY A 178 -6.35 45.53 -10.28
CA GLY A 178 -6.51 46.76 -11.06
C GLY A 178 -7.68 46.85 -12.04
N GLY A 179 -8.73 47.58 -11.67
CA GLY A 179 -9.74 48.09 -12.58
C GLY A 179 -10.04 49.55 -12.25
N GLU A 180 -9.71 50.44 -13.17
CA GLU A 180 -9.89 51.89 -13.14
C GLU A 180 -11.38 52.29 -13.11
N PHE A 181 -11.71 53.36 -12.37
CA PHE A 181 -13.01 54.01 -12.38
C PHE A 181 -13.04 55.10 -13.47
N PRO A 182 -14.04 55.16 -14.37
CA PRO A 182 -14.29 56.36 -15.14
C PRO A 182 -15.28 57.27 -14.41
N HIS A 183 -14.85 58.52 -14.23
CA HIS A 183 -15.71 59.69 -14.12
C HIS A 183 -16.29 60.00 -15.50
N GLU A 184 -17.61 60.18 -15.64
CA GLU A 184 -18.16 61.31 -16.39
C GLU A 184 -19.63 61.60 -16.05
N VAL A 185 -19.94 62.89 -16.05
CA VAL A 185 -21.20 63.59 -15.82
C VAL A 185 -21.81 63.94 -17.18
N ALA A 186 -23.13 63.77 -17.36
CA ALA A 186 -24.01 64.70 -18.10
C ALA A 186 -25.43 64.13 -18.22
N GLY A 187 -26.44 64.95 -17.95
CA GLY A 187 -27.85 64.69 -18.24
C GLY A 187 -28.78 65.11 -17.12
#